data_AF-A0A965HKP2-F1
#
_entry.id   AF-A0A965HKP2-F1
#
_cell.length_a   1.000
_cell.length_b   1.000
_cell.length_c   1.000
_cell.angle_alpha   90.00
_cell.angle_beta   90.00
_cell.angle_gamma   90.00
#
_symmetry.space_group_name_H-M   'P 1'
#
loop_
_entity.id
_entity.type
_entity.pdbx_description
1 polymer ?
#
loop_
_entity_poly.entity_id
_entity_poly.type
_entity_poly.pdbx_seq_one_letter_code
_entity_poly.pdbx_strand_id
1 'polypeptide(L)' 'GEPWRVLLMPGFSAAQAVSGISGRGVGLDALNAMVSRLGGLVEIDTTPGAGLTVRLEVPRSARLPDAD' A
#
# COMPACT_ATOMS: atom_id res chain seq x y z
N GLY A 1 14.49 -1.46 -15.21
CA GLY A 1 13.77 -2.01 -14.04
C GLY A 1 12.91 -0.91 -13.46
N GLU A 2 11.82 -1.26 -12.77
CA GLU A 2 10.89 -0.30 -12.17
C GLU A 2 11.29 0.04 -10.72
N PRO A 3 11.93 1.20 -10.47
CA PRO A 3 12.52 1.52 -9.17
C PRO A 3 11.48 1.67 -8.05
N TRP A 4 10.23 2.01 -8.40
CA TRP A 4 9.13 2.15 -7.43
C TRP A 4 8.76 0.83 -6.74
N ARG A 5 9.16 -0.33 -7.30
CA ARG A 5 8.85 -1.64 -6.71
C ARG A 5 9.42 -1.82 -5.30
N VAL A 6 10.46 -1.06 -4.94
CA VAL A 6 11.01 -1.05 -3.57
C VAL A 6 9.98 -0.62 -2.53
N LEU A 7 9.00 0.20 -2.93
CA LEU A 7 7.92 0.66 -2.06
C LEU A 7 7.00 -0.48 -1.61
N LEU A 8 6.93 -1.56 -2.40
CA LEU A 8 6.14 -2.76 -2.10
C LEU A 8 6.90 -3.81 -1.28
N MET A 9 8.18 -3.57 -0.97
CA MET A 9 8.95 -4.51 -0.16
C MET A 9 8.54 -4.42 1.32
N PRO A 10 8.47 -5.56 2.02
CA PRO A 10 8.16 -5.59 3.44
C PRO A 10 9.04 -4.63 4.25
N GLY A 11 8.42 -3.74 5.02
CA GLY A 11 9.13 -2.83 5.93
C GLY A 11 9.80 -1.61 5.27
N PHE A 12 9.63 -1.40 3.96
CA PHE A 12 9.99 -0.13 3.33
C PHE A 12 8.98 0.96 3.70
N SER A 13 9.46 2.08 4.23
CA SER A 13 8.61 3.21 4.65
C SER A 13 9.24 4.54 4.24
N ALA A 14 8.42 5.44 3.70
CA ALA A 14 8.77 6.83 3.44
C ALA A 14 8.44 7.76 4.61
N ALA A 15 7.87 7.23 5.70
CA ALA A 15 7.49 8.03 6.86
C ALA A 15 8.74 8.47 7.64
N GLN A 16 8.88 9.78 7.89
CA GLN A 16 9.95 10.31 8.74
C GLN A 16 9.74 10.00 10.24
N ALA A 17 8.53 9.63 10.65
CA ALA A 17 8.19 9.26 12.02
C ALA A 17 7.16 8.12 12.05
N VAL A 18 7.23 7.26 13.07
CA VAL A 18 6.27 6.16 13.28
C VAL A 18 4.95 6.75 13.79
N SER A 19 3.90 6.77 12.96
CA SER A 19 2.55 7.09 13.43
C SER A 19 1.98 5.90 14.21
N GLY A 20 1.52 6.14 15.44
CA GLY A 20 1.25 5.14 16.49
C GLY A 20 0.14 4.11 16.27
N ILE A 21 -0.21 3.74 15.04
CA ILE A 21 -1.07 2.58 14.77
C ILE A 21 -0.15 1.38 14.49
N SER A 22 0.11 0.58 15.53
CA SER A 22 0.76 -0.76 15.51
C SER A 22 2.28 -0.89 15.28
N GLY A 23 3.07 0.18 15.16
CA GLY A 23 4.54 0.06 15.14
C GLY A 23 5.16 -0.49 13.85
N ARG A 24 4.34 -0.75 12.83
CA ARG A 24 4.76 -0.83 11.42
C ARG A 24 3.95 0.25 10.71
N GLY A 25 4.62 1.30 10.21
CA GLY A 25 3.91 2.30 9.39
C GLY A 25 3.11 1.60 8.29
N VAL A 26 1.98 2.17 7.87
CA VAL A 26 1.22 1.63 6.74
C VAL A 26 2.05 1.82 5.48
N GLY A 27 2.89 0.83 5.17
CA GLY A 27 3.64 0.76 3.94
C GLY A 27 2.74 0.35 2.78
N LEU A 28 3.24 0.54 1.56
CA LEU A 28 2.52 0.11 0.35
C LEU A 28 2.46 -1.43 0.25
N ASP A 29 3.30 -2.15 0.99
CA ASP A 29 3.24 -3.60 1.23
C ASP A 29 1.95 -4.00 1.98
N ALA A 30 1.63 -3.33 3.10
CA ALA A 30 0.43 -3.58 3.89
C ALA A 30 -0.83 -3.19 3.12
N LEU A 31 -0.79 -2.08 2.38
CA LEU A 31 -1.87 -1.65 1.50
C LEU A 31 -2.15 -2.70 0.42
N ASN A 32 -1.10 -3.17 -0.27
CA ASN A 32 -1.21 -4.18 -1.31
C ASN A 32 -1.76 -5.51 -0.75
N ALA A 33 -1.29 -5.94 0.42
CA ALA A 33 -1.80 -7.15 1.08
C ALA A 33 -3.29 -7.02 1.45
N MET A 34 -3.70 -5.87 1.99
CA MET A 34 -5.10 -5.62 2.35
C MET A 34 -6.00 -5.65 1.11
N VAL A 35 -5.63 -4.91 0.05
CA VAL A 35 -6.42 -4.83 -1.19
C VAL A 35 -6.50 -6.19 -1.88
N SER A 36 -5.39 -6.93 -1.93
CA SER A 36 -5.37 -8.29 -2.45
C SER A 36 -6.29 -9.23 -1.66
N ARG A 37 -6.34 -9.10 -0.32
CA ARG A 37 -7.23 -9.89 0.55
C ARG A 37 -8.71 -9.58 0.33
N LEU A 38 -9.03 -8.37 -0.12
CA LEU A 38 -10.37 -7.97 -0.54
C LEU A 38 -10.72 -8.43 -1.97
N GLY A 39 -9.80 -9.11 -2.68
CA GLY A 39 -9.96 -9.47 -4.09
C GLY A 39 -9.84 -8.27 -5.04
N GLY A 40 -9.16 -7.21 -4.59
CA GLY A 40 -8.91 -5.99 -5.34
C GLY A 40 -7.55 -5.97 -6.05
N LEU A 41 -7.27 -4.84 -6.70
CA LEU A 41 -6.04 -4.55 -7.41
C LEU A 41 -5.42 -3.23 -6.92
N VAL A 42 -4.09 -3.18 -6.88
CA VAL A 42 -3.32 -1.95 -6.67
C VAL A 42 -2.55 -1.63 -7.95
N GLU A 43 -2.76 -0.45 -8.48
CA GLU A 43 -1.97 0.10 -9.58
C GLU A 43 -1.12 1.26 -9.08
N ILE A 44 0.11 1.33 -9.57
CA ILE A 44 1.07 2.37 -9.22
C ILE A 44 1.52 3.07 -10.50
N ASP A 45 1.31 4.37 -10.56
CA ASP A 45 1.81 5.25 -11.60
C ASP A 45 2.79 6.25 -10.97
N THR A 46 3.97 6.38 -11.55
CA THR A 46 4.95 7.36 -11.08
C THR A 46 5.72 7.94 -12.23
N THR A 47 5.96 9.24 -12.15
CA THR A 47 6.90 9.95 -13.01
C THR A 47 7.92 10.64 -12.11
N PRO A 48 9.24 10.43 -12.32
CA PRO A 48 10.28 11.10 -11.54
C PRO A 48 10.07 12.61 -11.49
N GLY A 49 10.12 13.19 -10.30
CA GLY A 49 9.88 14.62 -10.09
C GLY A 49 8.41 15.06 -10.12
N ALA A 50 7.48 14.19 -10.54
CA ALA A 50 6.03 14.46 -10.51
C ALA A 50 5.30 13.69 -9.40
N GLY A 51 6.01 12.84 -8.66
CA GLY A 51 5.48 12.08 -7.52
C GLY A 51 4.95 10.70 -7.90
N LEU A 52 4.04 10.19 -7.08
CA LEU A 52 3.50 8.84 -7.12
C LEU A 52 1.97 8.90 -6.98
N THR A 53 1.26 8.24 -7.88
CA THR A 53 -0.18 8.00 -7.78
C THR A 53 -0.42 6.52 -7.56
N VAL A 54 -1.23 6.21 -6.54
CA VAL A 54 -1.66 4.84 -6.25
C VAL A 54 -3.15 4.75 -6.47
N ARG A 55 -3.60 3.85 -7.35
CA ARG A 55 -5.02 3.56 -7.58
C ARG A 55 -5.36 2.21 -6.96
N LEU A 56 -6.50 2.16 -6.28
CA LEU A 56 -7.00 0.97 -5.59
C LEU A 56 -8.35 0.61 -6.21
N GLU A 57 -8.45 -0.60 -6.72
CA GLU A 57 -9.72 -1.18 -7.16
C GLU A 57 -10.11 -2.24 -6.15
N VAL A 58 -11.29 -2.12 -5.56
CA VAL A 58 -11.83 -3.11 -4.61
C VAL A 58 -13.27 -3.45 -4.99
N PRO A 59 -13.72 -4.70 -4.80
CA PRO A 59 -15.11 -5.07 -5.03
C PRO A 59 -16.06 -4.24 -4.15
N ARG A 60 -17.19 -3.79 -4.71
CA ARG A 60 -18.20 -3.00 -3.97
C ARG A 60 -18.75 -3.69 -2.71
N SER A 61 -18.69 -5.02 -2.65
CA SER A 61 -19.16 -5.85 -1.53
C SER A 61 -18.07 -6.23 -0.53
N ALA A 62 -16.85 -5.71 -0.69
CA ALA A 62 -15.72 -6.07 0.15
C ALA A 62 -15.99 -5.67 1.61
N ARG A 63 -16.13 -6.66 2.50
CA ARG A 63 -16.05 -6.44 3.95
C ARG A 63 -14.60 -6.52 4.36
N LEU A 64 -14.14 -5.54 5.14
CA LEU A 64 -12.88 -5.65 5.85
C LEU A 64 -12.95 -6.88 6.76
N PRO A 65 -12.00 -7.82 6.68
CA PRO A 65 -11.90 -8.90 7.65
C PRO A 65 -11.69 -8.26 9.02
N ASP A 66 -12.40 -8.76 10.04
CA ASP A 66 -12.26 -8.27 11.40
C ASP A 66 -10.77 -8.26 11.81
N ALA A 67 -10.34 -7.17 12.42
CA ALA A 67 -9.00 -7.07 12.97
C ALA A 67 -9.02 -7.72 14.35
N ASP A 68 -8.49 -8.94 14.45
CA ASP A 68 -8.14 -9.56 15.74
C ASP A 68 -7.06 -8.74 16.46
#